data_AF-A0A7Y5C728-F1
#
_entry.id   AF-A0A7Y5C728-F1
#
_cell.length_a   1.000
_cell.length_b   1.000
_cell.length_c   1.000
_cell.angle_alpha   90.00
_cell.angle_beta   90.00
_cell.angle_gamma   90.00
#
_symmetry.space_group_name_H-M   'P 1'
#
loop_
_entity.id
_entity.type
_entity.pdbx_description
1 polymer ?
#
loop_
_entity_poly.entity_id
_entity_poly.type
_entity_poly.pdbx_seq_one_letter_code
_entity_poly.pdbx_strand_id
1 'polypeptide(L)'
;MTELDGFDDDYLCLVTEPFIEIGPDQTGRFQFGALEATMDVRETERDGKPSIEFTWDGFDEGDEISGRRWAVLEGFSLRGHLYFHMGDDYGFKTKRIKK
;
A
#
# COMPACT_ATOMS: atom_id res chain seq x y z
N MET A 1 -6.22 1.88 4.90
CA MET A 1 -6.13 0.42 4.69
C MET A 1 -7.17 -0.23 5.58
N THR A 2 -7.82 -1.32 5.16
CA THR A 2 -8.86 -1.97 6.00
C THR A 2 -8.52 -3.40 6.38
N GLU A 3 -7.61 -4.05 5.65
CA GLU A 3 -7.13 -5.40 5.98
C GLU A 3 -5.67 -5.52 5.54
N LEU A 4 -4.88 -6.22 6.34
CA LEU A 4 -3.51 -6.66 6.05
C LEU A 4 -3.36 -8.09 6.60
N ASP A 5 -2.88 -9.02 5.78
CA ASP A 5 -2.81 -10.42 6.17
C ASP A 5 -1.93 -10.61 7.42
N GLY A 6 -2.49 -11.23 8.46
CA GLY A 6 -1.77 -11.52 9.71
C GLY A 6 -1.78 -10.41 10.76
N PHE A 7 -2.40 -9.26 10.48
CA PHE A 7 -2.46 -8.12 11.41
C PHE A 7 -3.90 -7.67 11.66
N ASP A 8 -4.14 -7.09 12.84
CA ASP A 8 -5.44 -6.53 13.24
C ASP A 8 -5.50 -5.00 13.06
N ASP A 9 -6.67 -4.43 13.34
CA ASP A 9 -6.92 -3.00 13.20
C ASP A 9 -6.09 -2.16 14.18
N ASP A 10 -5.76 -2.72 15.36
CA ASP A 10 -4.93 -2.07 16.37
C ASP A 10 -3.50 -1.86 15.85
N TYR A 11 -2.94 -2.88 15.18
CA TYR A 11 -1.67 -2.73 14.47
C TYR A 11 -1.76 -1.71 13.34
N LEU A 12 -2.79 -1.81 12.48
CA LEU A 12 -2.92 -0.91 11.33
C LEU A 12 -3.02 0.57 11.74
N CYS A 13 -3.66 0.85 12.87
CA CYS A 13 -3.87 2.20 13.40
C CYS A 13 -2.84 2.65 14.44
N LEU A 14 -1.73 1.93 14.60
CA LEU A 14 -0.76 2.14 15.68
C LEU A 14 -0.26 3.60 15.79
N VAL A 15 0.12 4.20 14.66
CA VAL A 15 0.63 5.59 14.62
C VAL A 15 -0.41 6.58 14.06
N THR A 16 -1.15 6.17 13.04
CA THR A 16 -2.16 7.02 12.38
C THR A 16 -3.22 6.15 11.71
N GLU A 17 -4.35 6.77 11.32
CA GLU A 17 -5.32 6.10 10.45
C GLU A 17 -4.63 5.68 9.14
N PRO A 18 -4.71 4.39 8.77
CA PRO A 18 -3.93 3.89 7.65
C PRO A 18 -4.44 4.45 6.32
N PHE A 19 -3.56 5.00 5.51
CA PHE A 19 -3.93 5.64 4.23
C PHE A 19 -3.00 5.26 3.09
N ILE A 20 -3.52 5.41 1.87
CA ILE A 20 -2.77 5.36 0.62
C ILE A 20 -3.26 6.54 -0.21
N GLU A 21 -2.35 7.42 -0.59
CA GLU A 21 -2.60 8.59 -1.44
C GLU A 21 -1.76 8.46 -2.71
N ILE A 22 -2.41 8.60 -3.86
CA ILE A 22 -1.76 8.59 -5.17
C ILE A 22 -1.86 10.00 -5.74
N GLY A 23 -0.71 10.61 -6.01
CA GLY A 23 -0.56 11.93 -6.59
C GLY A 23 -0.73 11.93 -8.11
N PRO A 24 -0.89 13.12 -8.72
CA PRO A 24 -1.11 13.27 -10.16
C PRO A 24 0.14 13.00 -11.02
N ASP A 25 1.32 12.90 -10.40
CA ASP A 25 2.63 12.83 -11.03
C ASP A 25 3.24 11.42 -10.98
N GLN A 26 2.39 10.38 -10.92
CA GLN A 26 2.85 9.00 -10.75
C GLN A 26 3.65 8.78 -9.46
N THR A 27 3.48 9.65 -8.46
CA THR A 27 4.01 9.42 -7.12
C THR A 27 2.88 9.19 -6.12
N GLY A 28 3.23 8.83 -4.90
CA GLY A 28 2.25 8.70 -3.83
C GLY A 28 2.90 8.47 -2.48
N ARG A 29 2.07 8.26 -1.47
CA ARG A 29 2.52 7.92 -0.12
C ARG A 29 1.53 7.00 0.56
N PHE A 30 2.02 6.17 1.46
CA PHE A 30 1.17 5.39 2.34
C PHE A 30 1.75 5.33 3.74
N GLN A 31 0.87 5.08 4.72
CA GLN A 31 1.25 4.87 6.10
C GLN A 31 0.26 3.91 6.77
N PHE A 32 0.78 2.98 7.57
CA PHE A 32 0.02 2.11 8.47
C PHE A 32 0.99 1.50 9.49
N GLY A 33 0.53 1.14 10.69
CA GLY A 33 1.46 0.70 11.72
C GLY A 33 2.52 1.77 12.00
N ALA A 34 3.79 1.37 12.11
CA ALA A 34 4.95 2.27 12.17
C ALA A 34 5.59 2.55 10.80
N LEU A 35 5.08 1.94 9.72
CA LEU A 35 5.60 2.10 8.37
C LEU A 35 5.08 3.38 7.72
N GLU A 36 6.00 4.24 7.28
CA GLU A 36 5.77 5.38 6.40
C GLU A 36 6.59 5.26 5.10
N ALA A 37 5.97 5.45 3.94
CA ALA A 37 6.68 5.24 2.67
C ALA A 37 6.14 6.05 1.50
N THR A 38 7.04 6.48 0.61
CA THR A 38 6.73 7.08 -0.69
C THR A 38 6.75 6.03 -1.80
N MET A 39 6.02 6.27 -2.89
CA MET A 39 5.89 5.33 -4.00
C MET A 39 6.11 5.98 -5.37
N ASP A 40 6.72 5.22 -6.29
CA ASP A 40 6.73 5.47 -7.75
C ASP A 40 5.70 4.54 -8.38
N VAL A 41 4.63 5.11 -8.95
CA VAL A 41 3.41 4.42 -9.36
C VAL A 41 3.30 4.36 -10.87
N ARG A 42 3.07 3.15 -11.40
CA ARG A 42 2.75 2.90 -12.80
C ARG A 42 1.34 2.36 -12.91
N GLU A 43 0.53 3.00 -13.75
CA GLU A 43 -0.74 2.41 -14.18
C GLU A 43 -0.45 1.22 -15.10
N THR A 44 -1.17 0.12 -14.88
CA THR A 44 -0.99 -1.12 -15.63
C THR A 44 -2.32 -1.89 -15.70
N GLU A 45 -2.31 -3.04 -16.36
CA GLU A 45 -3.44 -3.95 -16.45
C GLU A 45 -3.07 -5.32 -15.86
N ARG A 46 -3.96 -5.87 -15.03
CA ARG A 46 -3.82 -7.22 -14.50
C ARG A 46 -5.12 -7.97 -14.66
N ASP A 47 -5.07 -9.11 -15.35
CA ASP A 47 -6.24 -9.95 -15.66
C ASP A 47 -7.39 -9.16 -16.32
N GLY A 48 -7.06 -8.23 -17.23
CA GLY A 48 -8.05 -7.39 -17.93
C GLY A 48 -8.65 -6.26 -17.08
N LYS A 49 -8.12 -6.02 -15.87
CA LYS A 49 -8.60 -4.98 -14.95
C LYS A 49 -7.56 -3.87 -14.78
N PRO A 50 -7.99 -2.60 -14.65
CA PRO A 50 -7.12 -1.51 -14.24
C PRO A 50 -6.42 -1.82 -12.92
N SER A 51 -5.12 -1.57 -12.91
CA SER A 51 -4.27 -1.86 -11.77
C SER A 51 -3.14 -0.83 -11.68
N ILE A 52 -2.48 -0.82 -10.53
CA ILE A 52 -1.27 -0.06 -10.30
C ILE A 52 -0.18 -1.02 -9.84
N GLU A 53 1.03 -0.78 -10.30
CA GLU A 53 2.25 -1.37 -9.77
C GLU A 53 3.15 -0.25 -9.27
N PHE A 54 3.85 -0.47 -8.17
CA PHE A 54 4.74 0.55 -7.64
C PHE A 54 5.91 -0.02 -6.87
N THR A 55 7.05 0.66 -6.95
CA THR A 55 8.13 0.52 -5.98
C THR A 55 7.94 1.54 -4.87
N TRP A 56 8.47 1.25 -3.69
CA TRP A 56 8.38 2.15 -2.56
C TRP A 56 9.64 2.05 -1.69
N ASP A 57 9.90 3.13 -0.98
CA ASP A 57 10.95 3.27 0.03
C ASP A 57 10.40 4.10 1.19
N GLY A 58 10.93 3.87 2.37
CA GLY A 58 10.40 4.44 3.60
C GLY A 58 11.10 3.94 4.85
N PHE A 59 10.43 4.10 5.99
CA PHE A 59 10.93 3.74 7.30
C PHE A 59 9.89 2.92 8.07
N ASP A 60 10.35 1.91 8.79
CA ASP A 60 9.57 1.19 9.81
C ASP A 60 10.38 1.17 11.10
N GLU A 61 9.80 1.69 12.19
CA GLU A 61 10.46 1.88 13.49
C GLU A 61 11.83 2.61 13.44
N GLY A 62 12.08 3.39 12.38
CA GLY A 62 13.33 4.13 12.17
C GLY A 62 14.36 3.44 11.28
N ASP A 63 14.09 2.21 10.84
CA ASP A 63 14.93 1.48 9.90
C ASP A 63 14.48 1.70 8.45
N GLU A 64 15.42 1.96 7.56
CA GLU A 64 15.15 2.11 6.13
C GLU A 64 14.69 0.78 5.53
N ILE A 65 13.54 0.82 4.87
CA ILE A 65 12.96 -0.32 4.18
C ILE A 65 12.47 0.10 2.81
N SER A 66 12.39 -0.88 1.92
CA SER A 66 11.92 -0.66 0.56
C SER A 66 11.23 -1.90 0.05
N GLY A 67 10.58 -1.79 -1.10
CA GLY A 67 9.90 -2.93 -1.68
C GLY A 67 9.13 -2.60 -2.94
N ARG A 68 8.18 -3.47 -3.23
CA ARG A 68 7.27 -3.31 -4.36
C ARG A 68 5.85 -3.67 -3.97
N ARG A 69 4.90 -3.25 -4.79
CA ARG A 69 3.49 -3.53 -4.60
C ARG A 69 2.76 -3.58 -5.92
N TRP A 70 1.60 -4.23 -5.90
CA TRP A 70 0.57 -4.05 -6.92
C TRP A 70 -0.79 -3.91 -6.25
N ALA A 71 -1.73 -3.25 -6.91
CA ALA A 71 -3.13 -3.19 -6.51
C ALA A 71 -4.06 -3.18 -7.72
N VAL A 72 -5.14 -3.96 -7.67
CA VAL A 72 -6.19 -4.00 -8.69
C VAL A 72 -7.44 -3.35 -8.13
N LEU A 73 -8.12 -2.56 -8.98
CA LEU A 73 -9.43 -2.02 -8.63
C LEU A 73 -10.51 -3.09 -8.74
N GLU A 74 -11.15 -3.39 -7.62
CA GLU A 74 -12.29 -4.30 -7.53
C GLU A 74 -13.50 -3.52 -7.00
N GLY A 75 -14.32 -3.00 -7.92
CA GLY A 75 -15.48 -2.16 -7.58
C GLY A 75 -15.05 -0.85 -6.93
N PHE A 76 -15.30 -0.71 -5.62
CA PHE A 76 -14.91 0.47 -4.83
C PHE A 76 -13.75 0.20 -3.85
N SER A 77 -13.13 -0.98 -3.95
CA SER A 77 -11.99 -1.38 -3.13
C SER A 77 -10.76 -1.66 -3.99
N LEU A 78 -9.58 -1.42 -3.42
CA LEU A 78 -8.32 -1.89 -3.96
C LEU A 78 -7.92 -3.17 -3.22
N ARG A 79 -7.61 -4.22 -3.97
CA ARG A 79 -6.96 -5.42 -3.45
C ARG A 79 -5.58 -5.52 -4.04
N GLY A 80 -4.59 -5.89 -3.24
CA GLY A 80 -3.26 -6.05 -3.76
C GLY A 80 -2.34 -6.85 -2.85
N HIS A 81 -1.06 -6.77 -3.17
CA HIS A 81 0.00 -7.44 -2.41
C HIS A 81 1.20 -6.52 -2.21
N LEU A 82 1.71 -6.45 -0.98
CA LEU A 82 2.89 -5.70 -0.55
C LEU A 82 4.07 -6.64 -0.36
N TYR A 83 5.22 -6.29 -0.90
CA TYR A 83 6.46 -7.06 -0.75
C TYR A 83 7.53 -6.16 -0.14
N PHE A 84 8.17 -6.62 0.92
CA PHE A 84 9.37 -6.01 1.46
C PHE A 84 10.59 -6.57 0.73
N HIS A 85 11.56 -5.70 0.41
CA HIS A 85 12.83 -6.12 -0.16
C HIS A 85 13.56 -7.00 0.87
N MET A 86 13.83 -8.26 0.50
CA MET A 86 14.46 -9.24 1.39
C MET A 86 13.69 -9.51 2.69
N GLY A 87 12.37 -9.31 2.68
CA GLY A 87 11.49 -9.55 3.82
C GLY A 87 10.22 -10.28 3.41
N ASP A 88 9.23 -10.18 4.29
CA ASP A 88 7.92 -10.80 4.11
C ASP A 88 7.06 -10.07 3.06
N ASP A 89 5.93 -10.69 2.75
CA ASP A 89 4.94 -10.15 1.86
C ASP A 89 3.52 -10.36 2.40
N TYR A 90 2.65 -9.39 2.14
CA TYR A 90 1.32 -9.31 2.74
C TYR A 90 0.27 -8.95 1.71
N GLY A 91 -0.81 -9.74 1.66
CA GLY A 91 -2.04 -9.33 1.00
C GLY A 91 -2.71 -8.20 1.78
N PHE A 92 -3.38 -7.30 1.06
CA PHE A 92 -4.10 -6.20 1.70
C PHE A 92 -5.39 -5.84 0.96
N LYS A 93 -6.27 -5.16 1.69
CA LYS A 93 -7.43 -4.48 1.10
C LYS A 93 -7.52 -3.04 1.57
N THR A 94 -8.04 -2.19 0.69
CA THR A 94 -8.31 -0.78 0.95
C THR A 94 -9.67 -0.44 0.36
N LYS A 95 -10.37 0.50 1.00
CA LYS A 95 -11.59 1.09 0.46
C LYS A 95 -11.28 2.51 0.04
N ARG A 96 -11.81 2.94 -1.09
CA ARG A 96 -11.70 4.33 -1.52
C ARG A 96 -12.52 5.20 -0.57
N ILE A 97 -11.85 6.14 0.10
CA ILE A 97 -12.52 7.21 0.83
C ILE A 97 -12.71 8.36 -0.16
N LYS A 98 -13.97 8.77 -0.40
CA LYS A 98 -14.23 10.02 -1.12
C LYS A 98 -13.85 11.17 -0.19
N LYS A 99 -12.84 11.94 -0.55
CA LYS A 99 -12.58 13.26 0.02
C LYS A 99 -13.30 14.30 -0.82
#